data_AF-A0A7C5ISM7-F1
#
_entry.id   AF-A0A7C5ISM7-F1
#
_cell.length_a   1.000
_cell.length_b   1.000
_cell.length_c   1.000
_cell.angle_alpha   90.00
_cell.angle_beta   90.00
_cell.angle_gamma   90.00
#
_symmetry.space_group_name_H-M   'P 1'
#
loop_
_entity.id
_entity.type
_entity.pdbx_description
1 polymer ?
#
loop_
_entity_poly.entity_id
_entity_poly.type
_entity_poly.pdbx_seq_one_letter_code
_entity_poly.pdbx_strand_id
1 'polypeptide(L)'
;MAEQTSASPPIEHKEDMVEVLSSGCKPKAYWRIGTEHEKFVFYKDTHKPVPYDGTNGIRSLLRATMTANNWTPLMDGDALIGLRDPKGGGAISLEPGGQFELSGATLETVHQTCAETADHLNLLKSIADPMGIGFLGLGVAPTWTLDEIGAMPKSRYSIMAPYMEKVGTLGTSMMFRSCTVQVNLDFEDEADMVKKMRVSLALQPVATALFANSPFLEGKPNGYLSFRSHIWRNLDDDRTGMLPFVFEQGMGFERYVDYALDVPMYFVTRNGKYINCAGESFRSFLEGKLPQLPGEKPKISDWEDHITTIF
;
A
#
# COMPACT_ATOMS: atom_id res chain seq x y z
N MET A 1 5.58 0.85 6.97
CA MET A 1 7.06 0.92 6.97
C MET A 1 7.58 0.65 8.38
N ALA A 2 8.08 -0.55 8.64
CA ALA A 2 8.77 -0.83 9.89
C ALA A 2 10.08 -0.03 9.93
N GLU A 3 10.37 0.63 11.06
CA GLU A 3 11.71 1.14 11.33
C GLU A 3 12.64 -0.08 11.46
N GLN A 4 13.59 -0.25 10.56
CA GLN A 4 14.68 -1.22 10.73
C GLN A 4 15.61 -0.72 11.84
N THR A 5 15.25 -0.98 13.10
CA THR A 5 16.07 -0.68 14.28
C THR A 5 16.57 -1.94 15.01
N SER A 6 16.34 -3.13 14.44
CA SER A 6 17.02 -4.36 14.85
C SER A 6 17.71 -5.02 13.65
N ALA A 7 18.85 -5.67 13.90
CA ALA A 7 19.54 -6.45 12.87
C ALA A 7 18.66 -7.63 12.47
N SER A 8 17.93 -7.49 11.36
CA SER A 8 17.16 -8.59 10.77
C SER A 8 18.09 -9.77 10.45
N PRO A 9 17.75 -11.00 10.86
CA PRO A 9 18.57 -12.17 10.57
C PRO A 9 18.60 -12.48 9.07
N PRO A 10 19.67 -13.14 8.58
CA PRO A 10 19.72 -13.66 7.21
C PRO A 10 18.66 -14.76 7.01
N ILE A 11 18.25 -14.97 5.76
CA ILE A 11 17.46 -16.13 5.35
C ILE A 11 18.44 -17.26 5.02
N GLU A 12 18.35 -18.37 5.76
CA GLU A 12 19.17 -19.56 5.55
C GLU A 12 18.40 -20.63 4.77
N HIS A 13 17.10 -20.74 5.01
CA HIS A 13 16.23 -21.76 4.45
C HIS A 13 14.87 -21.21 4.00
N LYS A 14 14.14 -21.97 3.18
CA LYS A 14 12.80 -21.56 2.69
C LYS A 14 11.81 -21.45 3.85
N GLU A 15 11.99 -22.30 4.86
CA GLU A 15 11.22 -22.37 6.08
C GLU A 15 11.23 -21.04 6.85
N ASP A 16 12.32 -20.26 6.79
CA ASP A 16 12.37 -18.95 7.44
C ASP A 16 11.33 -17.98 6.84
N MET A 17 11.13 -18.04 5.52
CA MET A 17 10.12 -17.23 4.82
C MET A 17 8.70 -17.73 5.08
N VAL A 18 8.53 -19.04 5.24
CA VAL A 18 7.26 -19.66 5.65
C VAL A 18 6.91 -19.28 7.09
N GLU A 19 7.91 -19.20 7.98
CA GLU A 19 7.76 -18.78 9.37
C GLU A 19 7.29 -17.33 9.47
N VAL A 20 7.79 -16.42 8.63
CA VAL A 20 7.29 -15.04 8.56
C VAL A 20 5.77 -15.00 8.36
N LEU A 21 5.24 -15.79 7.43
CA LEU A 21 3.79 -15.83 7.17
C LEU A 21 3.02 -16.53 8.29
N SER A 22 3.51 -17.69 8.74
CA SER A 22 2.81 -18.50 9.74
C SER A 22 2.86 -17.89 11.14
N SER A 23 3.83 -17.02 11.44
CA SER A 23 3.89 -16.25 12.69
C SER A 23 2.70 -15.29 12.88
N GLY A 24 1.97 -14.97 11.80
CA GLY A 24 0.73 -14.19 11.85
C GLY A 24 -0.48 -14.94 12.41
N CYS A 25 -0.38 -16.27 12.56
CA CYS A 25 -1.44 -17.10 13.11
C CYS A 25 -1.78 -16.69 14.54
N LYS A 26 -3.05 -16.43 14.82
CA LYS A 26 -3.51 -16.04 16.17
C LYS A 26 -4.88 -16.64 16.51
N PRO A 27 -5.10 -17.08 17.77
CA PRO A 27 -6.39 -17.63 18.18
C PRO A 27 -7.53 -16.63 17.93
N LYS A 28 -8.73 -17.14 17.63
CA LYS A 28 -9.89 -16.30 17.28
C LYS A 28 -10.20 -15.15 18.24
N ALA A 29 -9.95 -15.32 19.55
CA ALA A 29 -10.15 -14.27 20.55
C ALA A 29 -9.26 -13.02 20.33
N TYR A 30 -8.14 -13.18 19.62
CA TYR A 30 -7.19 -12.12 19.29
C TYR A 30 -7.38 -11.56 17.88
N TRP A 31 -8.38 -12.02 17.12
CA TRP A 31 -8.66 -11.43 15.82
C TRP A 31 -9.06 -9.97 15.95
N ARG A 32 -8.54 -9.16 15.04
CA ARG A 32 -8.80 -7.73 14.91
C ARG A 32 -9.14 -7.39 13.45
N ILE A 33 -9.58 -6.16 13.26
CA ILE A 33 -9.93 -5.55 11.99
C ILE A 33 -9.03 -4.32 11.85
N GLY A 34 -8.10 -4.37 10.91
CA GLY A 34 -7.41 -3.17 10.42
C GLY A 34 -8.18 -2.61 9.23
N THR A 35 -8.28 -1.30 9.10
CA THR A 35 -8.92 -0.68 7.93
C THR A 35 -8.04 0.44 7.42
N GLU A 36 -7.83 0.45 6.11
CA GLU A 36 -7.04 1.49 5.47
C GLU A 36 -7.84 2.13 4.36
N HIS A 37 -7.67 3.44 4.18
CA HIS A 37 -8.35 4.15 3.11
C HIS A 37 -7.58 5.37 2.63
N GLU A 38 -7.55 5.52 1.32
CA GLU A 38 -6.88 6.59 0.60
C GLU A 38 -7.89 7.65 0.16
N LYS A 39 -7.42 8.90 0.06
CA LYS A 39 -8.25 10.07 -0.23
C LYS A 39 -7.49 11.00 -1.15
N PHE A 40 -8.13 11.49 -2.22
CA PHE A 40 -7.51 12.54 -3.03
C PHE A 40 -7.58 13.88 -2.29
N VAL A 41 -6.48 14.63 -2.31
CA VAL A 41 -6.37 15.95 -1.66
C VAL A 41 -6.39 17.04 -2.73
N PHE A 42 -7.30 18.00 -2.59
CA PHE A 42 -7.51 19.03 -3.61
C PHE A 42 -7.74 20.42 -3.01
N TYR A 43 -7.41 21.47 -3.76
CA TYR A 43 -7.75 22.84 -3.38
C TYR A 43 -9.22 23.14 -3.73
N LYS A 44 -9.99 23.68 -2.78
CA LYS A 44 -11.43 23.92 -2.93
C LYS A 44 -11.79 24.99 -3.96
N ASP A 45 -10.90 25.94 -4.22
CA ASP A 45 -11.13 27.06 -5.14
C ASP A 45 -10.85 26.69 -6.60
N THR A 46 -9.81 25.88 -6.83
CA THR A 46 -9.32 25.53 -8.17
C THR A 46 -9.60 24.08 -8.56
N HIS A 47 -9.98 23.23 -7.60
CA HIS A 47 -10.13 21.78 -7.74
C HIS A 47 -8.88 21.05 -8.23
N LYS A 48 -7.71 21.69 -8.16
CA LYS A 48 -6.42 21.10 -8.54
C LYS A 48 -5.88 20.17 -7.45
N PRO A 49 -5.07 19.16 -7.80
CA PRO A 49 -4.37 18.34 -6.81
C PRO A 49 -3.44 19.22 -5.96
N VAL A 50 -3.32 18.88 -4.67
CA VAL A 50 -2.43 19.61 -3.74
C VAL A 50 -1.00 19.09 -3.90
N PRO A 51 -0.01 19.95 -4.25
CA PRO A 51 1.38 19.54 -4.33
C PRO A 51 1.98 19.26 -2.95
N TYR A 52 3.14 18.59 -2.92
CA TYR A 52 3.83 18.29 -1.66
C TYR A 52 4.25 19.56 -0.91
N ASP A 53 4.97 20.45 -1.60
CA ASP A 53 5.45 21.73 -1.06
C ASP A 53 4.42 22.87 -1.20
N GLY A 54 4.73 24.00 -0.58
CA GLY A 54 3.91 25.21 -0.58
C GLY A 54 3.26 25.49 0.77
N THR A 55 2.80 26.73 0.97
CA THR A 55 2.20 27.16 2.24
C THR A 55 1.05 26.25 2.68
N ASN A 56 0.18 25.89 1.73
CA ASN A 56 -0.93 24.96 1.93
C ASN A 56 -0.71 23.62 1.18
N GLY A 57 0.54 23.14 1.11
CA GLY A 57 0.86 21.84 0.51
C GLY A 57 0.61 20.65 1.45
N ILE A 58 0.78 19.43 0.93
CA ILE A 58 0.64 18.18 1.71
C ILE A 58 1.57 18.15 2.92
N ARG A 59 2.80 18.67 2.81
CA ARG A 59 3.74 18.75 3.94
C ARG A 59 3.20 19.60 5.08
N SER A 60 2.55 20.72 4.78
CA SER A 60 1.92 21.59 5.78
C SER A 60 0.72 20.89 6.43
N LEU A 61 -0.08 20.17 5.65
CA LEU A 61 -1.21 19.38 6.15
C LEU A 61 -0.73 18.28 7.11
N LEU A 62 0.34 17.55 6.76
CA LEU A 62 0.95 16.56 7.65
C LEU A 62 1.46 17.20 8.94
N ARG A 63 2.16 18.34 8.87
CA ARG A 63 2.65 19.04 10.08
C ARG A 63 1.53 19.49 11.01
N ALA A 64 0.45 20.03 10.45
CA ALA A 64 -0.71 20.45 11.22
C ALA A 64 -1.40 19.24 11.87
N THR A 65 -1.56 18.14 11.12
CA THR A 65 -2.13 16.87 11.62
C THR A 65 -1.26 16.26 12.71
N MET A 66 0.06 16.25 12.52
CA MET A 66 1.04 15.81 13.53
C MET A 66 0.88 16.56 14.84
N THR A 67 0.76 17.88 14.76
CA THR A 67 0.60 18.75 15.93
C THR A 67 -0.73 18.51 16.63
N ALA A 68 -1.82 18.39 15.87
CA ALA A 68 -3.16 18.19 16.43
C ALA A 68 -3.31 16.83 17.13
N ASN A 69 -2.70 15.77 16.59
CA ASN A 69 -2.76 14.43 17.15
C ASN A 69 -1.62 14.08 18.11
N ASN A 70 -0.59 14.91 18.20
CA ASN A 70 0.67 14.58 18.87
C ASN A 70 1.27 13.25 18.38
N TRP A 71 1.22 13.05 17.06
CA TRP A 71 1.79 11.88 16.39
C TRP A 71 3.27 12.12 16.03
N THR A 72 4.01 11.05 15.79
CA THR A 72 5.43 11.13 15.44
C THR A 72 5.62 11.14 13.91
N PRO A 73 6.64 11.84 13.40
CA PRO A 73 6.87 11.93 11.96
C PRO A 73 7.45 10.63 11.38
N LEU A 74 7.04 10.28 10.17
CA LEU A 74 7.73 9.31 9.32
C LEU A 74 8.49 10.06 8.23
N MET A 75 9.79 9.78 8.11
CA MET A 75 10.72 10.54 7.27
C MET A 75 11.34 9.66 6.18
N ASP A 76 11.54 10.22 4.99
CA ASP A 76 12.41 9.69 3.92
C ASP A 76 13.45 10.76 3.60
N GLY A 77 14.67 10.56 4.11
CA GLY A 77 15.63 11.65 4.25
C GLY A 77 15.05 12.80 5.07
N ASP A 78 15.02 14.00 4.48
CA ASP A 78 14.48 15.21 5.11
C ASP A 78 12.98 15.45 4.81
N ALA A 79 12.36 14.59 4.01
CA ALA A 79 10.96 14.71 3.62
C ALA A 79 10.04 14.07 4.67
N LEU A 80 9.02 14.80 5.09
CA LEU A 80 7.95 14.29 5.97
C LEU A 80 6.92 13.57 5.10
N ILE A 81 6.90 12.25 5.15
CA ILE A 81 6.14 11.39 4.23
C ILE A 81 4.96 10.67 4.88
N GLY A 82 4.76 10.89 6.18
CA GLY A 82 3.69 10.27 6.94
C GLY A 82 3.80 10.57 8.42
N LEU A 83 2.89 10.00 9.20
CA LEU A 83 2.81 10.12 10.64
C LEU A 83 2.51 8.76 11.26
N ARG A 84 2.92 8.54 12.50
CA ARG A 84 2.59 7.35 13.27
C ARG A 84 2.00 7.73 14.61
N ASP A 85 0.94 7.03 15.00
CA ASP A 85 0.41 7.09 16.35
C ASP A 85 1.36 6.34 17.30
N PRO A 86 1.97 7.03 18.28
CA PRO A 86 2.85 6.38 19.24
C PRO A 86 2.11 5.46 20.25
N LYS A 87 0.77 5.48 20.28
CA LYS A 87 -0.04 4.74 21.25
C LYS A 87 -1.02 3.77 20.60
N GLY A 88 -1.80 4.27 19.63
CA GLY A 88 -2.93 3.53 19.03
C GLY A 88 -2.55 2.61 17.87
N GLY A 89 -1.32 2.70 17.35
CA GLY A 89 -0.84 1.86 16.26
C GLY A 89 -1.31 2.28 14.85
N GLY A 90 -2.14 3.31 14.73
CA GLY A 90 -2.50 3.90 13.44
C GLY A 90 -1.35 4.67 12.78
N ALA A 91 -1.44 4.88 11.47
CA ALA A 91 -0.49 5.65 10.71
C ALA A 91 -1.16 6.44 9.59
N ILE A 92 -0.57 7.59 9.24
CA ILE A 92 -0.88 8.30 8.01
C ILE A 92 0.29 8.12 7.07
N SER A 93 0.00 7.77 5.82
CA SER A 93 0.99 7.58 4.77
C SER A 93 0.58 8.35 3.51
N LEU A 94 1.53 8.57 2.60
CA LEU A 94 1.28 9.19 1.30
C LEU A 94 1.55 8.19 0.19
N GLU A 95 0.58 8.03 -0.69
CA GLU A 95 0.74 7.31 -1.96
C GLU A 95 1.45 8.16 -3.03
N PRO A 96 1.87 7.59 -4.18
CA PRO A 96 2.73 8.30 -5.14
C PRO A 96 2.20 9.65 -5.63
N GLY A 97 0.88 9.78 -5.82
CA GLY A 97 0.21 11.01 -6.24
C GLY A 97 -0.26 11.92 -5.11
N GLY A 98 0.14 11.64 -3.87
CA GLY A 98 -0.27 12.42 -2.70
C GLY A 98 -1.64 12.05 -2.17
N GLN A 99 -2.19 10.88 -2.56
CA GLN A 99 -3.36 10.32 -1.91
C GLN A 99 -3.03 10.13 -0.43
N PHE A 100 -3.90 10.68 0.42
CA PHE A 100 -3.69 10.76 1.85
C PHE A 100 -4.32 9.55 2.51
N GLU A 101 -3.49 8.65 3.01
CA GLU A 101 -3.92 7.38 3.56
C GLU A 101 -4.04 7.46 5.08
N LEU A 102 -5.05 6.79 5.61
CA LEU A 102 -5.04 6.32 7.00
C LEU A 102 -4.88 4.81 6.96
N SER A 103 -3.87 4.27 7.63
CA SER A 103 -3.83 2.87 8.07
C SER A 103 -4.28 2.87 9.54
N GLY A 104 -5.50 2.40 9.79
CA GLY A 104 -6.15 2.46 11.09
C GLY A 104 -5.55 1.51 12.13
N ALA A 105 -5.96 1.66 13.38
CA ALA A 105 -5.60 0.76 14.45
C ALA A 105 -6.15 -0.66 14.24
N THR A 106 -5.64 -1.62 15.00
CA THR A 106 -6.18 -2.99 15.02
C THR A 106 -7.35 -3.09 16.00
N LEU A 107 -8.57 -3.05 15.49
CA LEU A 107 -9.79 -2.87 16.29
C LEU A 107 -10.60 -4.15 16.44
N GLU A 108 -11.43 -4.26 17.47
CA GLU A 108 -12.22 -5.47 17.77
C GLU A 108 -13.55 -5.51 17.02
N THR A 109 -14.10 -4.35 16.68
CA THR A 109 -15.45 -4.25 16.13
C THR A 109 -15.53 -3.23 14.99
N VAL A 110 -16.45 -3.47 14.05
CA VAL A 110 -16.75 -2.54 12.96
C VAL A 110 -17.26 -1.18 13.45
N HIS A 111 -17.83 -1.11 14.65
CA HIS A 111 -18.26 0.16 15.26
C HIS A 111 -17.06 1.03 15.66
N GLN A 112 -16.00 0.41 16.20
CA GLN A 112 -14.75 1.12 16.48
C GLN A 112 -14.10 1.60 15.17
N THR A 113 -14.05 0.77 14.13
CA THR A 113 -13.54 1.16 12.82
C THR A 113 -14.29 2.35 12.24
N CYS A 114 -15.62 2.36 12.34
CA CYS A 114 -16.45 3.47 11.90
C CYS A 114 -16.18 4.75 12.70
N ALA A 115 -16.03 4.64 14.02
CA ALA A 115 -15.69 5.77 14.89
C ALA A 115 -14.30 6.35 14.54
N GLU A 116 -13.27 5.50 14.40
CA GLU A 116 -11.91 5.93 14.02
C GLU A 116 -11.92 6.66 12.67
N THR A 117 -12.64 6.11 11.68
CA THR A 117 -12.77 6.74 10.36
C THR A 117 -13.43 8.12 10.48
N ALA A 118 -14.51 8.23 11.27
CA ALA A 118 -15.21 9.50 11.47
C ALA A 118 -14.33 10.54 12.19
N ASP A 119 -13.61 10.13 13.24
CA ASP A 119 -12.70 10.98 13.99
C ASP A 119 -11.56 11.49 13.11
N HIS A 120 -10.95 10.61 12.31
CA HIS A 120 -9.94 10.98 11.33
C HIS A 120 -10.46 12.01 10.32
N LEU A 121 -11.64 11.78 9.73
CA LEU A 121 -12.21 12.69 8.74
C LEU A 121 -12.60 14.04 9.36
N ASN A 122 -13.16 14.06 10.57
CA ASN A 122 -13.52 15.28 11.28
C ASN A 122 -12.29 16.12 11.62
N LEU A 123 -11.23 15.47 12.12
CA LEU A 123 -9.96 16.12 12.38
C LEU A 123 -9.37 16.72 11.11
N LEU A 124 -9.21 15.91 10.05
CA LEU A 124 -8.64 16.37 8.79
C LEU A 124 -9.42 17.55 8.23
N LYS A 125 -10.75 17.51 8.30
CA LYS A 125 -11.60 18.64 7.90
C LYS A 125 -11.30 19.89 8.72
N SER A 126 -11.19 19.79 10.04
CA SER A 126 -10.91 20.96 10.90
C SER A 126 -9.57 21.64 10.59
N ILE A 127 -8.59 20.86 10.12
CA ILE A 127 -7.24 21.33 9.76
C ILE A 127 -7.22 21.86 8.33
N ALA A 128 -7.84 21.13 7.40
CA ALA A 128 -7.81 21.42 5.97
C ALA A 128 -8.72 22.58 5.56
N ASP A 129 -9.83 22.80 6.28
CA ASP A 129 -10.79 23.86 5.97
C ASP A 129 -10.14 25.25 5.93
N PRO A 130 -9.36 25.69 6.96
CA PRO A 130 -8.61 26.94 6.91
C PRO A 130 -7.52 27.01 5.83
N MET A 131 -7.00 25.87 5.37
CA MET A 131 -6.00 25.79 4.30
C MET A 131 -6.63 25.86 2.91
N GLY A 132 -7.96 25.87 2.80
CA GLY A 132 -8.67 25.79 1.53
C GLY A 132 -8.57 24.41 0.88
N ILE A 133 -8.28 23.36 1.65
CA ILE A 133 -8.10 21.99 1.16
C ILE A 133 -9.37 21.17 1.40
N GLY A 134 -9.76 20.34 0.44
CA GLY A 134 -10.79 19.31 0.53
C GLY A 134 -10.24 17.92 0.29
N PHE A 135 -11.04 16.91 0.65
CA PHE A 135 -10.75 15.50 0.41
C PHE A 135 -11.86 14.87 -0.42
N LEU A 136 -11.49 13.99 -1.36
CA LEU A 136 -12.42 13.31 -2.25
C LEU A 136 -12.22 11.79 -2.19
N GLY A 137 -13.30 11.08 -1.86
CA GLY A 137 -13.36 9.61 -1.84
C GLY A 137 -13.92 9.05 -3.15
N LEU A 138 -13.04 8.77 -4.10
CA LEU A 138 -13.34 8.10 -5.38
C LEU A 138 -12.28 7.06 -5.67
N GLY A 139 -12.59 6.05 -6.48
CA GLY A 139 -11.60 5.04 -6.86
C GLY A 139 -10.52 5.56 -7.81
N VAL A 140 -10.81 6.62 -8.59
CA VAL A 140 -9.88 7.28 -9.51
C VAL A 140 -10.12 8.78 -9.52
N ALA A 141 -9.05 9.58 -9.63
CA ALA A 141 -9.15 11.03 -9.77
C ALA A 141 -9.97 11.40 -11.02
N PRO A 142 -11.09 12.13 -10.90
CA PRO A 142 -12.09 12.19 -11.97
C PRO A 142 -11.72 13.19 -13.07
N THR A 143 -10.90 14.20 -12.77
CA THR A 143 -10.65 15.35 -13.66
C THR A 143 -9.20 15.58 -14.01
N TRP A 144 -8.26 15.11 -13.19
CA TRP A 144 -6.84 15.42 -13.35
C TRP A 144 -6.18 14.51 -14.40
N THR A 145 -5.33 15.10 -15.23
CA THR A 145 -4.38 14.34 -16.04
C THR A 145 -3.24 13.83 -15.15
N LEU A 146 -2.43 12.90 -15.65
CA LEU A 146 -1.26 12.42 -14.92
C LEU A 146 -0.24 13.54 -14.66
N ASP A 147 -0.01 14.39 -15.65
CA ASP A 147 1.01 15.47 -15.57
C ASP A 147 0.64 16.57 -14.57
N GLU A 148 -0.63 16.67 -14.18
CA GLU A 148 -1.08 17.62 -13.16
C GLU A 148 -0.76 17.16 -11.73
N ILE A 149 -0.46 15.87 -11.53
CA ILE A 149 -0.28 15.28 -10.20
C ILE A 149 1.21 15.25 -9.86
N GLY A 150 1.59 16.06 -8.87
CA GLY A 150 2.96 16.10 -8.38
C GLY A 150 3.33 14.81 -7.64
N ALA A 151 4.50 14.26 -7.93
CA ALA A 151 5.01 13.08 -7.23
C ALA A 151 5.40 13.39 -5.79
N MET A 152 5.01 12.51 -4.87
CA MET A 152 5.45 12.60 -3.47
C MET A 152 6.93 12.24 -3.34
N PRO A 153 7.68 12.91 -2.45
CA PRO A 153 9.12 12.71 -2.27
C PRO A 153 9.43 11.45 -1.45
N LYS A 154 8.96 10.29 -1.92
CA LYS A 154 9.29 8.97 -1.37
C LYS A 154 10.22 8.27 -2.34
N SER A 155 11.43 7.98 -1.88
CA SER A 155 12.53 7.47 -2.68
C SER A 155 12.15 6.20 -3.45
N ARG A 156 11.39 5.28 -2.84
CA ARG A 156 10.92 4.05 -3.52
C ARG A 156 10.08 4.29 -4.78
N TYR A 157 9.35 5.40 -4.89
CA TYR A 157 8.49 5.64 -6.06
C TYR A 157 9.28 6.00 -7.32
N SER A 158 10.50 6.53 -7.16
CA SER A 158 11.44 6.72 -8.27
C SER A 158 11.92 5.41 -8.91
N ILE A 159 11.79 4.29 -8.20
CA ILE A 159 12.10 2.95 -8.71
C ILE A 159 10.86 2.34 -9.37
N MET A 160 9.72 2.43 -8.69
CA MET A 160 8.48 1.80 -9.13
C MET A 160 7.91 2.44 -10.40
N ALA A 161 7.87 3.77 -10.51
CA ALA A 161 7.22 4.44 -11.64
C ALA A 161 7.84 4.09 -13.00
N PRO A 162 9.18 4.15 -13.19
CA PRO A 162 9.80 3.74 -14.46
C PRO A 162 9.66 2.25 -14.76
N TYR A 163 9.51 1.40 -13.74
CA TYR A 163 9.27 -0.03 -13.96
C TYR A 163 7.82 -0.27 -14.41
N MET A 164 6.86 0.42 -13.79
CA MET A 164 5.44 0.35 -14.14
C MET A 164 5.14 0.78 -15.59
N GLU A 165 6.00 1.60 -16.20
CA GLU A 165 5.94 1.93 -17.62
C GLU A 165 6.36 0.78 -18.55
N LYS A 166 7.04 -0.26 -18.03
CA LYS A 166 7.58 -1.39 -18.81
C LYS A 166 6.69 -2.62 -18.76
N VAL A 167 6.01 -2.86 -17.64
CA VAL A 167 5.30 -4.13 -17.37
C VAL A 167 3.80 -4.07 -17.62
N GLY A 168 3.24 -2.88 -17.81
CA GLY A 168 1.81 -2.72 -18.11
C GLY A 168 1.51 -1.38 -18.75
N THR A 169 0.22 -1.11 -18.94
CA THR A 169 -0.25 0.09 -19.65
C THR A 169 -0.86 1.13 -18.72
N LEU A 170 -1.29 0.72 -17.51
CA LEU A 170 -1.96 1.59 -16.54
C LEU A 170 -1.22 1.67 -15.20
N GLY A 171 0.03 1.19 -15.15
CA GLY A 171 0.92 1.20 -13.99
C GLY A 171 1.02 2.55 -13.27
N THR A 172 1.39 3.59 -14.01
CA THR A 172 1.48 4.96 -13.49
C THR A 172 0.09 5.51 -13.11
N SER A 173 -0.97 5.12 -13.80
CA SER A 173 -2.33 5.50 -13.42
C SER A 173 -2.76 4.91 -12.08
N MET A 174 -2.34 3.68 -11.75
CA MET A 174 -2.56 3.11 -10.42
C MET A 174 -1.89 3.97 -9.36
N MET A 175 -0.58 4.20 -9.54
CA MET A 175 0.26 4.90 -8.57
C MET A 175 -0.25 6.31 -8.27
N PHE A 176 -0.59 7.08 -9.30
CA PHE A 176 -0.86 8.53 -9.14
C PHE A 176 -2.34 8.89 -9.09
N ARG A 177 -3.23 8.04 -9.63
CA ARG A 177 -4.64 8.41 -9.85
C ARG A 177 -5.63 7.49 -9.19
N SER A 178 -5.24 6.48 -8.41
CA SER A 178 -6.19 5.60 -7.76
C SER A 178 -6.21 5.76 -6.24
N CYS A 179 -7.38 5.52 -5.64
CA CYS A 179 -7.56 5.37 -4.20
C CYS A 179 -8.28 4.05 -3.91
N THR A 180 -8.07 3.48 -2.73
CA THR A 180 -8.79 2.30 -2.23
C THR A 180 -9.34 2.50 -0.83
N VAL A 181 -10.25 1.61 -0.45
CA VAL A 181 -10.50 1.22 0.93
C VAL A 181 -10.21 -0.27 1.04
N GLN A 182 -9.48 -0.67 2.07
CA GLN A 182 -9.11 -2.06 2.31
C GLN A 182 -9.27 -2.45 3.77
N VAL A 183 -9.38 -3.76 4.00
CA VAL A 183 -9.52 -4.34 5.33
C VAL A 183 -8.45 -5.42 5.51
N ASN A 184 -7.77 -5.37 6.65
CA ASN A 184 -6.77 -6.34 7.06
C ASN A 184 -7.41 -7.26 8.10
N LEU A 185 -7.38 -8.57 7.84
CA LEU A 185 -8.04 -9.58 8.66
C LEU A 185 -7.06 -10.69 9.04
N ASP A 186 -7.25 -11.20 10.25
CA ASP A 186 -6.41 -12.23 10.83
C ASP A 186 -6.85 -13.64 10.44
N PHE A 187 -5.96 -14.62 10.64
CA PHE A 187 -6.23 -16.06 10.51
C PHE A 187 -5.71 -16.82 11.72
N GLU A 188 -6.35 -17.95 12.03
CA GLU A 188 -6.01 -18.78 13.20
C GLU A 188 -4.87 -19.75 12.94
N ASP A 189 -4.86 -20.36 11.76
CA ASP A 189 -3.85 -21.31 11.30
C ASP A 189 -3.78 -21.32 9.76
N GLU A 190 -2.97 -22.21 9.19
CA GLU A 190 -2.84 -22.35 7.74
C GLU A 190 -4.16 -22.74 7.06
N ALA A 191 -4.96 -23.62 7.67
CA ALA A 191 -6.21 -24.07 7.07
C ALA A 191 -7.26 -22.95 7.03
N ASP A 192 -7.35 -22.15 8.08
CA ASP A 192 -8.18 -20.94 8.13
C ASP A 192 -7.69 -19.87 7.15
N MET A 193 -6.37 -19.64 7.06
CA MET A 193 -5.77 -18.74 6.07
C MET A 193 -6.17 -19.15 4.64
N VAL A 194 -5.97 -20.41 4.26
CA VAL A 194 -6.31 -20.92 2.92
C VAL A 194 -7.80 -20.77 2.64
N LYS A 195 -8.66 -21.08 3.61
CA LYS A 195 -10.11 -20.90 3.47
C LYS A 195 -10.47 -19.42 3.25
N LYS A 196 -9.94 -18.51 4.07
CA LYS A 196 -10.18 -17.07 3.96
C LYS A 196 -9.68 -16.52 2.63
N MET A 197 -8.49 -16.90 2.19
CA MET A 197 -7.92 -16.47 0.91
C MET A 197 -8.79 -16.90 -0.27
N ARG A 198 -9.24 -18.17 -0.29
CA ARG A 198 -10.17 -18.67 -1.33
C ARG A 198 -11.50 -17.93 -1.36
N VAL A 199 -12.10 -17.68 -0.19
CA VAL A 199 -13.36 -16.94 -0.08
C VAL A 199 -13.18 -15.49 -0.54
N SER A 200 -12.12 -14.81 -0.08
CA SER A 200 -11.81 -13.44 -0.46
C SER A 200 -11.61 -13.32 -1.97
N LEU A 201 -10.78 -14.18 -2.58
CA LEU A 201 -10.57 -14.17 -4.04
C LEU A 201 -11.87 -14.42 -4.80
N ALA A 202 -12.65 -15.43 -4.42
CA ALA A 202 -13.90 -15.76 -5.10
C ALA A 202 -14.94 -14.62 -5.04
N LEU A 203 -14.97 -13.87 -3.93
CA LEU A 203 -15.94 -12.79 -3.70
C LEU A 203 -15.40 -11.38 -4.01
N GLN A 204 -14.10 -11.24 -4.30
CA GLN A 204 -13.49 -9.94 -4.60
C GLN A 204 -14.18 -9.20 -5.77
N PRO A 205 -14.63 -9.87 -6.86
CA PRO A 205 -15.39 -9.21 -7.91
C PRO A 205 -16.77 -8.68 -7.44
N VAL A 206 -17.41 -9.37 -6.49
CA VAL A 206 -18.69 -8.94 -5.91
C VAL A 206 -18.48 -7.68 -5.06
N ALA A 207 -17.44 -7.67 -4.22
CA ALA A 207 -17.05 -6.48 -3.46
C ALA A 207 -16.71 -5.32 -4.42
N THR A 208 -15.93 -5.58 -5.47
CA THR A 208 -15.59 -4.58 -6.49
C THR A 208 -16.82 -3.98 -7.15
N ALA A 209 -17.85 -4.79 -7.44
CA ALA A 209 -19.10 -4.31 -8.03
C ALA A 209 -19.91 -3.44 -7.04
N LEU A 210 -20.02 -3.87 -5.78
CA LEU A 210 -20.74 -3.13 -4.72
C LEU A 210 -20.11 -1.76 -4.43
N PHE A 211 -18.78 -1.68 -4.49
CA PHE A 211 -18.00 -0.47 -4.19
C PHE A 211 -17.51 0.27 -5.44
N ALA A 212 -18.07 -0.02 -6.62
CA ALA A 212 -17.67 0.62 -7.87
C ALA A 212 -17.92 2.13 -7.83
N ASN A 213 -16.84 2.92 -7.84
CA ASN A 213 -16.90 4.37 -7.60
C ASN A 213 -15.83 5.15 -8.40
N SER A 214 -15.64 4.81 -9.68
CA SER A 214 -14.70 5.55 -10.56
C SER A 214 -15.14 5.61 -12.03
N PRO A 215 -16.31 6.22 -12.33
CA PRO A 215 -16.85 6.25 -13.69
C PRO A 215 -16.33 7.40 -14.57
N PHE A 216 -15.54 8.32 -14.00
CA PHE A 216 -14.99 9.47 -14.71
C PHE A 216 -13.46 9.41 -14.79
N LEU A 217 -12.91 9.94 -15.88
CA LEU A 217 -11.49 10.19 -16.07
C LEU A 217 -11.34 11.46 -16.92
N GLU A 218 -10.45 12.37 -16.53
CA GLU A 218 -10.17 13.62 -17.25
C GLU A 218 -11.44 14.40 -17.63
N GLY A 219 -12.41 14.43 -16.71
CA GLY A 219 -13.65 15.19 -16.81
C GLY A 219 -14.75 14.55 -17.66
N LYS A 220 -14.58 13.29 -18.10
CA LYS A 220 -15.54 12.59 -18.97
C LYS A 220 -15.86 11.19 -18.44
N PRO A 221 -17.06 10.64 -18.74
CA PRO A 221 -17.33 9.23 -18.53
C PRO A 221 -16.29 8.35 -19.25
N ASN A 222 -15.73 7.38 -18.53
CA ASN A 222 -14.64 6.52 -19.05
C ASN A 222 -15.12 5.15 -19.58
N GLY A 223 -16.43 4.87 -19.48
CA GLY A 223 -17.03 3.60 -19.94
C GLY A 223 -17.02 2.47 -18.90
N TYR A 224 -16.52 2.71 -17.69
CA TYR A 224 -16.48 1.75 -16.59
C TYR A 224 -17.28 2.25 -15.38
N LEU A 225 -17.71 1.32 -14.52
CA LEU A 225 -18.21 1.67 -13.19
C LEU A 225 -17.06 1.78 -12.18
N SER A 226 -16.07 0.89 -12.30
CA SER A 226 -14.83 0.90 -11.55
C SER A 226 -13.64 0.92 -12.50
N PHE A 227 -13.24 2.10 -12.98
CA PHE A 227 -12.01 2.24 -13.75
C PHE A 227 -10.78 1.87 -12.92
N ARG A 228 -10.83 2.08 -11.58
CA ARG A 228 -9.83 1.56 -10.65
C ARG A 228 -9.58 0.07 -10.87
N SER A 229 -10.62 -0.76 -10.89
CA SER A 229 -10.46 -2.21 -11.08
C SER A 229 -9.90 -2.54 -12.48
N HIS A 230 -10.27 -1.76 -13.50
CA HIS A 230 -9.69 -1.91 -14.83
C HIS A 230 -8.19 -1.58 -14.86
N ILE A 231 -7.75 -0.55 -14.14
CA ILE A 231 -6.33 -0.20 -13.98
C ILE A 231 -5.54 -1.40 -13.44
N TRP A 232 -6.02 -2.04 -12.36
CA TRP A 232 -5.34 -3.19 -11.74
C TRP A 232 -5.20 -4.40 -12.67
N ARG A 233 -6.10 -4.57 -13.63
CA ARG A 233 -6.01 -5.63 -14.65
C ARG A 233 -4.99 -5.36 -15.76
N ASN A 234 -4.37 -4.18 -15.77
CA ASN A 234 -3.41 -3.76 -16.79
C ASN A 234 -2.14 -3.16 -16.13
N LEU A 235 -1.83 -3.64 -14.93
CA LEU A 235 -0.74 -3.14 -14.10
C LEU A 235 0.57 -3.89 -14.37
N ASP A 236 0.62 -5.14 -13.96
CA ASP A 236 1.79 -6.03 -14.02
C ASP A 236 1.27 -7.45 -13.74
N ASP A 237 1.34 -8.33 -14.75
CA ASP A 237 0.79 -9.69 -14.69
C ASP A 237 1.54 -10.59 -13.70
N ASP A 238 2.79 -10.27 -13.33
CA ASP A 238 3.59 -11.09 -12.42
C ASP A 238 3.11 -10.95 -10.96
N ARG A 239 2.54 -9.79 -10.61
CA ARG A 239 2.21 -9.43 -9.21
C ARG A 239 0.75 -9.12 -8.96
N THR A 240 -0.13 -9.32 -9.95
CA THR A 240 -1.57 -9.03 -9.83
C THR A 240 -2.46 -10.19 -10.27
N GLY A 241 -3.73 -10.14 -9.88
CA GLY A 241 -4.79 -10.96 -10.48
C GLY A 241 -5.54 -11.83 -9.48
N MET A 242 -6.13 -12.92 -9.98
CA MET A 242 -7.04 -13.78 -9.21
C MET A 242 -6.36 -14.99 -8.56
N LEU A 243 -5.03 -15.12 -8.71
CA LEU A 243 -4.20 -16.15 -8.09
C LEU A 243 -4.81 -17.56 -8.14
N PRO A 244 -5.05 -18.13 -9.35
CA PRO A 244 -5.78 -19.40 -9.51
C PRO A 244 -5.15 -20.55 -8.72
N PHE A 245 -3.84 -20.54 -8.50
CA PHE A 245 -3.13 -21.57 -7.72
C PHE A 245 -3.62 -21.69 -6.27
N VAL A 246 -4.26 -20.65 -5.71
CA VAL A 246 -4.84 -20.69 -4.36
C VAL A 246 -5.97 -21.72 -4.25
N PHE A 247 -6.59 -22.09 -5.36
CA PHE A 247 -7.64 -23.11 -5.42
C PHE A 247 -7.11 -24.53 -5.68
N GLU A 248 -5.81 -24.70 -5.93
CA GLU A 248 -5.19 -26.00 -6.12
C GLU A 248 -5.14 -26.82 -4.82
N GLN A 249 -5.06 -28.14 -4.96
CA GLN A 249 -4.82 -29.02 -3.83
C GLN A 249 -3.37 -28.83 -3.34
N GLY A 250 -3.17 -28.79 -2.03
CA GLY A 250 -1.85 -28.52 -1.44
C GLY A 250 -1.52 -27.02 -1.29
N MET A 251 -2.48 -26.12 -1.53
CA MET A 251 -2.32 -24.71 -1.16
C MET A 251 -2.05 -24.56 0.35
N GLY A 252 -1.08 -23.73 0.69
CA GLY A 252 -0.61 -23.42 2.04
C GLY A 252 0.39 -22.25 2.00
N PHE A 253 1.05 -21.96 3.12
CA PHE A 253 2.05 -20.89 3.21
C PHE A 253 3.22 -21.14 2.27
N GLU A 254 3.74 -22.37 2.21
CA GLU A 254 4.87 -22.73 1.36
C GLU A 254 4.58 -22.47 -0.13
N ARG A 255 3.38 -22.83 -0.60
CA ARG A 255 2.96 -22.59 -1.99
C ARG A 255 2.86 -21.10 -2.31
N TYR A 256 2.46 -20.28 -1.36
CA TYR A 256 2.45 -18.82 -1.51
C TYR A 256 3.88 -18.25 -1.53
N VAL A 257 4.78 -18.77 -0.69
CA VAL A 257 6.22 -18.43 -0.74
C VAL A 257 6.79 -18.73 -2.12
N ASP A 258 6.49 -19.90 -2.71
CA ASP A 258 6.95 -20.22 -4.07
C ASP A 258 6.47 -19.22 -5.12
N TYR A 259 5.20 -18.82 -5.06
CA TYR A 259 4.67 -17.77 -5.93
C TYR A 259 5.41 -16.45 -5.73
N ALA A 260 5.54 -15.99 -4.48
CA ALA A 260 6.17 -14.71 -4.16
C ALA A 260 7.66 -14.68 -4.53
N LEU A 261 8.37 -15.82 -4.47
CA LEU A 261 9.76 -15.94 -4.95
C LEU A 261 9.92 -15.76 -6.46
N ASP A 262 8.87 -16.06 -7.23
CA ASP A 262 8.85 -15.90 -8.69
C ASP A 262 8.41 -14.49 -9.12
N VAL A 263 7.81 -13.71 -8.23
CA VAL A 263 7.48 -12.30 -8.50
C VAL A 263 8.78 -11.47 -8.58
N PRO A 264 9.00 -10.68 -9.64
CA PRO A 264 10.17 -9.82 -9.73
C PRO A 264 10.23 -8.76 -8.62
N MET A 265 11.41 -8.50 -8.10
CA MET A 265 11.66 -7.53 -7.05
C MET A 265 11.45 -6.09 -7.53
N TYR A 266 11.29 -5.15 -6.59
CA TYR A 266 11.45 -3.71 -6.85
C TYR A 266 12.73 -3.14 -6.26
N PHE A 267 12.98 -3.38 -4.98
CA PHE A 267 14.08 -2.75 -4.28
C PHE A 267 14.58 -3.61 -3.15
N VAL A 268 15.77 -3.28 -2.67
CA VAL A 268 16.31 -3.74 -1.39
C VAL A 268 16.65 -2.52 -0.54
N THR A 269 16.30 -2.56 0.75
CA THR A 269 16.62 -1.46 1.67
C THR A 269 17.95 -1.71 2.37
N ARG A 270 18.92 -0.79 2.22
CA ARG A 270 20.21 -0.85 2.92
C ARG A 270 20.58 0.54 3.43
N ASN A 271 20.96 0.65 4.70
CA ASN A 271 21.42 1.90 5.31
C ASN A 271 20.46 3.08 5.07
N GLY A 272 19.15 2.82 5.18
CA GLY A 272 18.10 3.82 4.95
C GLY A 272 17.91 4.25 3.49
N LYS A 273 18.48 3.52 2.53
CA LYS A 273 18.35 3.80 1.09
C LYS A 273 17.70 2.63 0.36
N TYR A 274 16.90 2.95 -0.65
CA TYR A 274 16.33 1.98 -1.58
C TYR A 274 17.31 1.73 -2.73
N ILE A 275 17.75 0.50 -2.88
CA ILE A 275 18.56 0.04 -4.01
C ILE A 275 17.61 -0.49 -5.08
N ASN A 276 17.73 0.01 -6.30
CA ASN A 276 16.87 -0.40 -7.41
C ASN A 276 17.19 -1.83 -7.86
N CYS A 277 16.26 -2.75 -7.61
CA CYS A 277 16.32 -4.16 -8.04
C CYS A 277 15.11 -4.48 -8.93
N ALA A 278 14.54 -3.48 -9.61
CA ALA A 278 13.31 -3.64 -10.36
C ALA A 278 13.48 -4.62 -11.53
N GLY A 279 12.73 -5.71 -11.49
CA GLY A 279 12.80 -6.80 -12.48
C GLY A 279 13.82 -7.89 -12.14
N GLU A 280 14.54 -7.78 -11.02
CA GLU A 280 15.46 -8.82 -10.55
C GLU A 280 14.72 -9.96 -9.84
N SER A 281 15.37 -11.11 -9.72
CA SER A 281 14.79 -12.30 -9.08
C SER A 281 15.18 -12.43 -7.62
N PHE A 282 14.19 -12.61 -6.73
CA PHE A 282 14.43 -12.92 -5.33
C PHE A 282 15.14 -14.28 -5.17
N ARG A 283 14.89 -15.24 -6.06
CA ARG A 283 15.63 -16.52 -6.08
C ARG A 283 17.12 -16.32 -6.36
N SER A 284 17.47 -15.46 -7.32
CA SER A 284 18.87 -15.08 -7.54
C SER A 284 19.48 -14.41 -6.31
N PHE A 285 18.70 -13.63 -5.56
CA PHE A 285 19.15 -13.00 -4.33
C PHE A 285 19.45 -14.03 -3.23
N LEU A 286 18.60 -15.05 -3.04
CA LEU A 286 18.86 -16.17 -2.10
C LEU A 286 20.20 -16.87 -2.39
N GLU A 287 20.60 -16.93 -3.65
CA GLU A 287 21.87 -17.52 -4.09
C GLU A 287 23.07 -16.56 -4.02
N GLY A 288 22.88 -15.31 -3.58
CA GLY A 288 23.93 -14.29 -3.56
C GLY A 288 24.30 -13.76 -4.95
N LYS A 289 23.40 -13.90 -5.94
CA LYS A 289 23.63 -13.56 -7.35
C LYS A 289 22.89 -12.30 -7.80
N LEU A 290 22.39 -11.49 -6.87
CA LEU A 290 21.75 -10.22 -7.20
C LEU A 290 22.80 -9.23 -7.73
N PRO A 291 22.70 -8.73 -8.98
CA PRO A 291 23.74 -7.89 -9.58
C PRO A 291 24.07 -6.62 -8.80
N GLN A 292 23.08 -6.04 -8.12
CA GLN A 292 23.20 -4.81 -7.36
C GLN A 292 23.83 -5.02 -5.98
N LEU A 293 23.82 -6.27 -5.48
CA LEU A 293 24.39 -6.66 -4.20
C LEU A 293 25.19 -7.97 -4.33
N PRO A 294 26.32 -7.97 -5.08
CA PRO A 294 27.04 -9.20 -5.39
C PRO A 294 27.52 -9.93 -4.14
N GLY A 295 27.14 -11.20 -3.99
CA GLY A 295 27.52 -12.04 -2.87
C GLY A 295 26.73 -11.82 -1.58
N GLU A 296 25.87 -10.81 -1.50
CA GLU A 296 24.95 -10.65 -0.36
C GLU A 296 23.73 -11.55 -0.51
N LYS A 297 23.30 -12.15 0.61
CA LYS A 297 22.04 -12.89 0.70
C LYS A 297 20.96 -12.05 1.39
N PRO A 298 19.66 -12.32 1.13
CA PRO A 298 18.56 -11.58 1.72
C PRO A 298 18.45 -11.82 3.23
N LYS A 299 17.92 -10.80 3.91
CA LYS A 299 17.48 -10.86 5.31
C LYS A 299 15.97 -11.03 5.38
N ILE A 300 15.44 -11.42 6.54
CA ILE A 300 13.99 -11.48 6.77
C ILE A 300 13.29 -10.16 6.41
N SER A 301 13.89 -9.02 6.75
CA SER A 301 13.36 -7.70 6.37
C SER A 301 13.28 -7.46 4.86
N ASP A 302 14.16 -8.10 4.06
CA ASP A 302 14.10 -8.00 2.59
C ASP A 302 12.93 -8.82 2.04
N TRP A 303 12.64 -9.96 2.66
CA TRP A 303 11.46 -10.77 2.35
C TRP A 303 10.16 -10.05 2.74
N GLU A 304 10.11 -9.46 3.92
CA GLU A 304 8.98 -8.64 4.38
C GLU A 304 8.74 -7.44 3.43
N ASP A 305 9.80 -6.74 3.02
CA ASP A 305 9.69 -5.66 2.02
C ASP A 305 9.16 -6.22 0.69
N HIS A 306 9.69 -7.35 0.20
CA HIS A 306 9.31 -7.95 -1.09
C HIS A 306 7.83 -8.33 -1.16
N ILE A 307 7.30 -9.00 -0.13
CA ILE A 307 5.88 -9.42 -0.11
C ILE A 307 4.92 -8.23 -0.11
N THR A 308 5.34 -7.05 0.38
CA THR A 308 4.52 -5.81 0.30
C THR A 308 4.46 -5.19 -1.10
N THR A 309 5.18 -5.77 -2.06
CA THR A 309 5.17 -5.33 -3.47
C THR A 309 4.29 -6.21 -4.36
N ILE A 310 3.62 -7.21 -3.79
CA ILE A 310 2.64 -8.06 -4.46
C ILE A 310 1.24 -7.49 -4.19
N PHE A 311 0.37 -7.45 -5.20
CA PHE A 311 -0.87 -6.68 -5.14
C PHE A 311 -2.13 -7.45 -5.55
#